data_AF-A0A6N8WAV3-F1
#
_entry.id   AF-A0A6N8WAV3-F1
#
_cell.length_a   1.000
_cell.length_b   1.000
_cell.length_c   1.000
_cell.angle_alpha   90.00
_cell.angle_beta   90.00
_cell.angle_gamma   90.00
#
_symmetry.space_group_name_H-M   'P 1'
#
loop_
_entity.id
_entity.type
_entity.pdbx_description
1 polymer ?
#
loop_
_entity_poly.entity_id
_entity_poly.type
_entity_poly.pdbx_seq_one_letter_code
_entity_poly.pdbx_strand_id
1 'polypeptide(L)'
;MFAIGICYLNGWAMAAADGARKEQAEWPPHPDRVFMALAAAWFETGENPGEGEALRWLETLSPPGIASSGYTTRRSVVSYVPVNDTRVSRQAPRGNDLRKLKGAGLAVLPEHRSRQPRSFPVAIPYDPNVYLVWPEIELGEHRAALERLTAKVTHVGHSASFVQAWVVEDGDIRPTWEPVEGIATHRMRVFSTGRLEDLTLTCNRANVEEYADLKARSDALRGTRNKEMREEKRRLDSVIVERFGAHAPVSLRPVPIRWQGYGRPVKNGSLERQGSVFDPNLLVLTVRGRRVPLATTLKLTQALRGVLMDCCPQQPPPEWFSGHRLSGTPSTKPHMALLPLPFAGDQYADGRVMGLALALPRSLDVEEARNCLGAFLYSAETGLPREHRLFDGRWFECRIELETRERIPKNLNAEIWTRASRVWASVTPVVLNRHFKGKDKWAQAAESVKDACRHIGLPRPRELMLQPVSWVEGAPHAREYPQMTRKGDGGRQSHAHAVMIFDEPVQGPVVVGAGRFRGYGLCRPMDN
;
A
#
# COMPACT_ATOMS: atom_id res chain seq x y z
N MET A 1 3.10 25.16 13.96
CA MET A 1 3.01 23.71 13.60
C MET A 1 2.06 23.05 14.58
N PHE A 2 1.16 22.22 14.06
CA PHE A 2 0.18 21.46 14.84
C PHE A 2 0.36 19.96 14.60
N ALA A 3 0.25 19.14 15.65
CA ALA A 3 0.11 17.70 15.51
C ALA A 3 -0.89 17.09 16.51
N ILE A 4 -1.51 15.97 16.13
CA ILE A 4 -2.26 15.10 17.03
C ILE A 4 -1.37 13.91 17.37
N GLY A 5 -0.94 13.83 18.63
CA GLY A 5 -0.18 12.70 19.17
C GLY A 5 -1.11 11.58 19.63
N ILE A 6 -0.70 10.34 19.39
CA ILE A 6 -1.40 9.12 19.78
C ILE A 6 -0.38 8.14 20.33
N CYS A 7 -0.60 7.61 21.52
CA CYS A 7 0.19 6.54 22.11
C CYS A 7 -0.67 5.30 22.26
N TYR A 8 -0.30 4.21 21.59
CA TYR A 8 -0.94 2.91 21.77
C TYR A 8 -0.48 2.29 23.10
N LEU A 9 -1.36 2.34 24.12
CA LEU A 9 -1.02 2.01 25.51
C LEU A 9 -0.61 0.54 25.71
N ASN A 10 -1.10 -0.36 24.86
CA ASN A 10 -0.74 -1.77 24.90
C ASN A 10 0.50 -2.10 24.04
N GLY A 11 1.10 -1.12 23.36
CA GLY A 11 2.22 -1.33 22.45
C GLY A 11 1.84 -2.01 21.13
N TRP A 12 0.55 -2.07 20.79
CA TRP A 12 0.07 -2.64 19.53
C TRP A 12 -1.21 -1.97 19.04
N ALA A 13 -1.40 -2.02 17.72
CA ALA A 13 -2.58 -1.50 17.02
C ALA A 13 -3.30 -2.65 16.31
N MET A 14 -4.50 -2.97 16.79
CA MET A 14 -5.44 -3.86 16.11
C MET A 14 -6.35 -3.03 15.22
N ALA A 15 -6.10 -3.08 13.91
CA ALA A 15 -6.90 -2.43 12.88
C ALA A 15 -6.73 -3.20 11.57
N ALA A 16 -7.79 -3.25 10.77
CA ALA A 16 -7.78 -3.94 9.48
C ALA A 16 -7.65 -2.94 8.32
N ALA A 17 -6.63 -3.15 7.50
CA ALA A 17 -6.37 -2.35 6.30
C ALA A 17 -7.36 -2.70 5.16
N ASP A 18 -7.78 -3.97 5.10
CA ASP A 18 -8.63 -4.59 4.07
C ASP A 18 -10.13 -4.65 4.44
N GLY A 19 -10.55 -3.80 5.38
CA GLY A 19 -11.96 -3.64 5.75
C GLY A 19 -12.56 -4.90 6.40
N ALA A 20 -13.58 -5.48 5.76
CA ALA A 20 -14.34 -6.60 6.33
C ALA A 20 -13.58 -7.93 6.31
N ARG A 21 -12.55 -8.07 5.45
CA ARG A 21 -11.74 -9.29 5.33
C ARG A 21 -10.88 -9.51 6.58
N LYS A 22 -10.33 -8.43 7.17
CA LYS A 22 -9.55 -8.43 8.41
C LYS A 22 -8.34 -9.37 8.36
N GLU A 23 -7.68 -9.46 7.22
CA GLU A 23 -6.49 -10.32 7.03
C GLU A 23 -5.20 -9.51 7.18
N GLN A 24 -5.23 -8.21 6.84
CA GLN A 24 -4.05 -7.34 6.85
C GLN A 24 -4.14 -6.29 7.95
N ALA A 25 -3.07 -6.16 8.73
CA ALA A 25 -2.96 -5.14 9.76
C ALA A 25 -2.82 -3.77 9.11
N GLU A 26 -3.54 -2.78 9.62
CA GLU A 26 -3.33 -1.40 9.23
C GLU A 26 -2.23 -0.79 10.09
N TRP A 27 -1.17 -0.33 9.44
CA TRP A 27 -0.15 0.53 10.05
C TRP A 27 0.57 1.37 8.99
N PRO A 28 0.88 2.66 9.25
CA PRO A 28 0.42 3.46 10.41
C PRO A 28 -1.11 3.63 10.43
N PRO A 29 -1.71 4.12 11.53
CA PRO A 29 -3.15 4.42 11.54
C PRO A 29 -3.49 5.41 10.44
N HIS A 30 -4.43 5.05 9.58
CA HIS A 30 -4.88 5.95 8.52
C HIS A 30 -5.54 7.20 9.13
N PRO A 31 -5.32 8.41 8.57
CA PRO A 31 -5.89 9.64 9.12
C PRO A 31 -7.41 9.60 9.33
N ASP A 32 -8.17 8.99 8.41
CA ASP A 32 -9.63 8.80 8.57
C ASP A 32 -9.98 7.97 9.82
N ARG A 33 -9.13 7.02 10.22
CA ARG A 33 -9.35 6.21 11.42
C ARG A 33 -9.17 7.00 12.71
N VAL A 34 -8.21 7.92 12.73
CA VAL A 34 -8.02 8.84 13.84
C VAL A 34 -9.20 9.81 13.92
N PHE A 35 -9.64 10.33 12.78
CA PHE A 35 -10.82 11.20 12.71
C PHE A 35 -12.09 10.50 13.21
N MET A 36 -12.33 9.25 12.79
CA MET A 36 -13.45 8.46 13.32
C MET A 36 -13.38 8.24 14.83
N ALA A 37 -12.17 8.10 15.40
CA ALA A 37 -12.01 7.97 16.85
C ALA A 37 -12.33 9.28 17.59
N LEU A 38 -11.94 10.43 17.03
CA LEU A 38 -12.32 11.75 17.54
C LEU A 38 -13.84 11.97 17.44
N ALA A 39 -14.44 11.63 16.30
CA ALA A 39 -15.90 11.73 16.12
C ALA A 39 -16.66 10.80 17.09
N ALA A 40 -16.17 9.57 17.31
CA ALA A 40 -16.74 8.66 18.29
C ALA A 40 -16.70 9.24 19.71
N ALA A 41 -15.56 9.80 20.12
CA ALA A 41 -15.45 10.49 21.41
C ALA A 41 -16.44 11.67 21.54
N TRP A 42 -16.63 12.44 20.46
CA TRP A 42 -17.61 13.53 20.42
C TRP A 42 -19.05 13.03 20.57
N PHE A 43 -19.44 12.01 19.79
CA PHE A 43 -20.77 11.38 19.89
C PHE A 43 -21.02 10.82 21.29
N GLU A 44 -20.07 10.09 21.86
CA GLU A 44 -20.22 9.41 23.15
C GLU A 44 -20.23 10.36 24.37
N THR A 45 -19.77 11.61 24.20
CA THR A 45 -19.63 12.58 25.31
C THR A 45 -20.54 13.81 25.19
N GLY A 46 -21.67 13.66 24.49
CA GLY A 46 -22.73 14.68 24.47
C GLY A 46 -22.56 15.78 23.43
N GLU A 47 -21.75 15.55 22.39
CA GLU A 47 -21.72 16.35 21.16
C GLU A 47 -21.51 17.86 21.41
N ASN A 48 -20.53 18.21 22.24
CA ASN A 48 -20.22 19.61 22.56
C ASN A 48 -20.06 20.47 21.28
N PRO A 49 -20.75 21.62 21.15
CA PRO A 49 -20.74 22.41 19.91
C PRO A 49 -19.34 22.85 19.46
N GLY A 50 -18.49 23.31 20.39
CA GLY A 50 -17.14 23.76 20.07
C GLY A 50 -16.21 22.63 19.63
N GLU A 51 -16.40 21.41 20.15
CA GLU A 51 -15.70 20.22 19.65
C GLU A 51 -16.18 19.82 18.26
N GLY A 52 -17.47 19.96 17.98
CA GLY A 52 -18.05 19.73 16.65
C GLY A 52 -17.55 20.75 15.62
N GLU A 53 -17.44 22.02 15.98
CA GLU A 53 -16.83 23.07 15.14
C GLU A 53 -15.35 22.76 14.86
N ALA A 54 -14.58 22.34 15.86
CA ALA A 54 -13.19 21.97 15.68
C ALA A 54 -13.02 20.74 14.76
N LEU A 55 -13.92 19.74 14.85
CA LEU A 55 -13.93 18.61 13.91
C LEU A 55 -14.24 19.05 12.48
N ARG A 56 -15.22 19.94 12.27
CA ARG A 56 -15.53 20.49 10.94
C ARG A 56 -14.38 21.32 10.38
N TRP A 57 -13.70 22.10 11.22
CA TRP A 57 -12.47 22.80 10.84
C TRP A 57 -11.37 21.81 10.43
N LEU A 58 -11.14 20.77 11.22
CA LEU A 58 -10.12 19.76 10.95
C LEU A 58 -10.31 19.12 9.56
N GLU A 59 -11.55 18.86 9.15
CA GLU A 59 -11.87 18.32 7.81
C GLU A 59 -11.47 19.20 6.63
N THR A 60 -11.27 20.50 6.86
CA THR A 60 -10.86 21.46 5.81
C THR A 60 -9.35 21.43 5.56
N LEU A 61 -8.57 20.85 6.47
CA LEU A 61 -7.12 20.80 6.35
C LEU A 61 -6.66 19.82 5.26
N SER A 62 -5.45 20.06 4.74
CA SER A 62 -4.77 19.09 3.88
C SER A 62 -4.49 17.78 4.62
N PRO A 63 -4.34 16.64 3.91
CA PRO A 63 -3.91 15.40 4.53
C PRO A 63 -2.64 15.59 5.37
N PRO A 64 -2.60 15.10 6.63
CA PRO A 64 -1.44 15.30 7.51
C PRO A 64 -0.24 14.49 7.04
N GLY A 65 0.98 14.95 7.33
CA GLY A 65 2.13 14.07 7.41
C GLY A 65 1.98 13.10 8.58
N ILE A 66 2.61 11.92 8.51
CA ILE A 66 2.55 10.93 9.59
C ILE A 66 3.97 10.65 10.07
N ALA A 67 4.23 10.93 11.35
CA ALA A 67 5.43 10.46 12.03
C ALA A 67 5.07 9.18 12.79
N SER A 68 5.62 8.06 12.33
CA SER A 68 5.40 6.75 12.93
C SER A 68 6.66 5.91 12.78
N SER A 69 6.94 5.07 13.77
CA SER A 69 7.92 4.01 13.61
C SER A 69 7.39 2.86 12.73
N GLY A 70 8.30 1.98 12.35
CA GLY A 70 7.96 0.71 11.72
C GLY A 70 7.32 -0.26 12.66
N TYR A 71 6.93 -1.40 12.09
CA TYR A 71 6.17 -2.38 12.83
C TYR A 71 6.52 -3.78 12.39
N THR A 72 6.17 -4.71 13.27
CA THR A 72 6.07 -6.13 12.96
C THR A 72 4.60 -6.53 12.98
N THR A 73 4.24 -7.52 12.18
CA THR A 73 2.90 -8.08 12.21
C THR A 73 2.88 -9.29 13.12
N ARG A 74 1.88 -9.36 14.00
CA ARG A 74 1.57 -10.63 14.66
C ARG A 74 1.00 -11.59 13.62
N ARG A 75 1.45 -12.85 13.63
CA ARG A 75 0.83 -13.90 12.83
C ARG A 75 -0.66 -13.98 13.18
N SER A 76 -1.52 -13.66 12.21
CA SER A 76 -2.96 -13.79 12.39
C SER A 76 -3.34 -15.27 12.37
N VAL A 77 -4.20 -15.66 13.31
CA VAL A 77 -4.80 -17.00 13.38
C VAL A 77 -6.31 -16.84 13.43
N VAL A 78 -7.02 -17.75 12.75
CA VAL A 78 -8.48 -17.77 12.79
C VAL A 78 -8.91 -18.17 14.20
N SER A 79 -9.59 -17.23 14.88
CA SER A 79 -10.15 -17.43 16.21
C SER A 79 -11.67 -17.61 16.10
N TYR A 80 -12.22 -18.62 16.75
CA TYR A 80 -13.66 -18.88 16.73
C TYR A 80 -14.35 -18.20 17.91
N VAL A 81 -14.98 -17.05 17.63
CA VAL A 81 -15.58 -16.17 18.66
C VAL A 81 -17.07 -16.50 18.84
N PRO A 82 -17.56 -16.65 20.09
CA PRO A 82 -18.98 -16.84 20.36
C PRO A 82 -19.87 -15.72 19.81
N VAL A 83 -21.04 -16.06 19.26
CA VAL A 83 -22.05 -15.09 18.83
C VAL A 83 -22.92 -14.70 20.03
N ASN A 84 -22.91 -13.42 20.39
CA ASN A 84 -23.65 -12.90 21.55
C ASN A 84 -25.13 -12.57 21.24
N ASP A 85 -25.50 -12.39 19.97
CA ASP A 85 -26.85 -11.97 19.55
C ASP A 85 -27.86 -13.13 19.43
N THR A 86 -27.68 -14.20 20.20
CA THR A 86 -28.54 -15.39 20.11
C THR A 86 -29.88 -15.10 20.80
N ARG A 87 -30.95 -14.91 20.01
CA ARG A 87 -32.31 -14.71 20.54
C ARG A 87 -32.82 -16.01 21.19
N VAL A 88 -33.14 -15.93 22.47
CA VAL A 88 -33.75 -17.04 23.23
C VAL A 88 -35.26 -17.05 23.00
N SER A 89 -35.83 -18.22 22.73
CA SER A 89 -37.29 -18.40 22.71
C SER A 89 -37.87 -18.14 24.10
N ARG A 90 -38.89 -17.27 24.21
CA ARG A 90 -39.61 -17.00 25.48
C ARG A 90 -40.52 -18.16 25.93
N GLN A 91 -40.65 -19.23 25.15
CA GLN A 91 -41.47 -20.39 25.51
C GLN A 91 -40.57 -21.51 26.06
N ALA A 92 -40.80 -21.89 27.32
CA ALA A 92 -40.22 -23.10 27.89
C ALA A 92 -40.68 -24.32 27.08
N PRO A 93 -39.77 -25.20 26.64
CA PRO A 93 -40.12 -26.33 25.81
C PRO A 93 -41.03 -27.29 26.58
N ARG A 94 -42.20 -27.60 26.04
CA ARG A 94 -43.05 -28.68 26.57
C ARG A 94 -42.43 -30.02 26.15
N GLY A 95 -41.64 -30.62 27.04
CA GLY A 95 -41.03 -31.95 26.90
C GLY A 95 -39.50 -31.97 26.85
N ASN A 96 -38.90 -33.15 27.10
CA ASN A 96 -37.45 -33.40 27.19
C ASN A 96 -36.75 -33.52 25.81
N ASP A 97 -37.07 -32.63 24.86
CA ASP A 97 -36.40 -32.61 23.56
C ASP A 97 -35.17 -31.69 23.62
N LEU A 98 -33.97 -32.29 23.61
CA LEU A 98 -32.67 -31.60 23.62
C LEU A 98 -32.55 -30.54 22.52
N ARG A 99 -33.17 -30.74 21.35
CA ARG A 99 -33.16 -29.73 20.27
C ARG A 99 -33.99 -28.50 20.62
N LYS A 100 -35.11 -28.69 21.34
CA LYS A 100 -36.00 -27.60 21.79
C LYS A 100 -35.42 -26.85 23.00
N LEU A 101 -34.68 -27.54 23.87
CA LEU A 101 -33.90 -26.92 24.95
C LEU A 101 -32.77 -26.02 24.40
N LYS A 102 -32.18 -26.36 23.25
CA LYS A 102 -31.17 -25.54 22.56
C LYS A 102 -31.69 -24.12 22.23
N GLY A 103 -32.93 -24.03 21.75
CA GLY A 103 -33.60 -22.75 21.45
C GLY A 103 -34.17 -22.01 22.67
N ALA A 104 -34.22 -22.64 23.84
CA ALA A 104 -34.86 -22.11 25.06
C ALA A 104 -33.89 -21.58 26.12
N GLY A 105 -32.59 -21.50 25.80
CA GLY A 105 -31.58 -20.89 26.69
C GLY A 105 -30.22 -21.57 26.67
N LEU A 106 -30.12 -22.84 26.27
CA LEU A 106 -28.81 -23.50 26.17
C LEU A 106 -27.89 -22.79 25.17
N ALA A 107 -28.40 -22.25 24.06
CA ALA A 107 -27.59 -21.52 23.09
C ALA A 107 -26.98 -20.20 23.59
N VAL A 108 -27.40 -19.68 24.75
CA VAL A 108 -26.73 -18.55 25.42
C VAL A 108 -25.66 -19.00 26.42
N LEU A 109 -25.53 -20.30 26.73
CA LEU A 109 -24.42 -20.83 27.53
C LEU A 109 -23.12 -20.85 26.71
N PRO A 110 -21.96 -20.46 27.30
CA PRO A 110 -20.69 -20.38 26.59
C PRO A 110 -20.30 -21.66 25.82
N GLU A 111 -20.65 -22.84 26.36
CA GLU A 111 -20.34 -24.16 25.80
C GLU A 111 -21.15 -24.49 24.54
N HIS A 112 -22.32 -23.87 24.35
CA HIS A 112 -23.24 -24.20 23.27
C HIS A 112 -23.51 -23.03 22.32
N ARG A 113 -22.90 -21.86 22.57
CA ARG A 113 -22.93 -20.72 21.65
C ARG A 113 -22.32 -21.11 20.32
N SER A 114 -22.98 -20.70 19.23
CA SER A 114 -22.37 -20.76 17.91
C SER A 114 -21.11 -19.90 17.91
N ARG A 115 -20.07 -20.36 17.20
CA ARG A 115 -18.81 -19.63 17.08
C ARG A 115 -18.59 -19.25 15.62
N GLN A 116 -18.18 -18.01 15.40
CA GLN A 116 -17.88 -17.49 14.07
C GLN A 116 -16.37 -17.33 13.91
N PRO A 117 -15.79 -17.75 12.78
CA PRO A 117 -14.38 -17.50 12.51
C PRO A 117 -14.13 -15.99 12.38
N ARG A 118 -13.13 -15.50 13.12
CA ARG A 118 -12.68 -14.11 13.11
C ARG A 118 -11.16 -14.06 13.01
N SER A 119 -10.66 -13.09 12.26
CA SER A 119 -9.24 -12.72 12.20
C SER A 119 -9.06 -11.36 12.88
N PHE A 120 -7.96 -11.22 13.61
CA PHE A 120 -7.59 -10.03 14.36
C PHE A 120 -6.17 -9.63 13.96
N PRO A 121 -6.01 -8.91 12.85
CA PRO A 121 -4.70 -8.49 12.40
C PRO A 121 -4.19 -7.40 13.34
N VAL A 122 -2.93 -7.54 13.79
CA VAL A 122 -2.30 -6.66 14.76
C VAL A 122 -0.94 -6.21 14.23
N ALA A 123 -0.73 -4.90 14.22
CA ALA A 123 0.57 -4.27 14.05
C ALA A 123 1.20 -4.01 15.43
N ILE A 124 2.47 -4.36 15.58
CA ILE A 124 3.27 -4.12 16.78
C ILE A 124 4.35 -3.11 16.38
N PRO A 125 4.14 -1.81 16.62
CA PRO A 125 5.10 -0.79 16.24
C PRO A 125 6.35 -0.82 17.12
N TYR A 126 7.48 -0.36 16.59
CA TYR A 126 8.75 -0.26 17.33
C TYR A 126 8.74 0.87 18.36
N ASP A 127 7.93 1.90 18.10
CA ASP A 127 7.56 3.00 18.99
C ASP A 127 6.02 3.10 19.01
N PRO A 128 5.37 3.01 20.18
CA PRO A 128 3.92 3.11 20.29
C PRO A 128 3.36 4.50 19.97
N ASN A 129 4.20 5.52 19.88
CA ASN A 129 3.79 6.88 19.56
C ASN A 129 3.68 7.11 18.05
N VAL A 130 2.59 7.76 17.65
CA VAL A 130 2.30 8.19 16.29
C VAL A 130 1.80 9.62 16.32
N TYR A 131 2.18 10.39 15.31
CA TYR A 131 1.76 11.79 15.18
C TYR A 131 1.19 12.03 13.79
N LEU A 132 0.01 12.64 13.73
CA LEU A 132 -0.52 13.27 12.52
C LEU A 132 -0.08 14.74 12.56
N VAL A 133 0.71 15.17 11.58
CA VAL A 133 1.45 16.44 11.60
C VAL A 133 0.97 17.36 10.49
N TRP A 134 0.65 18.59 10.85
CA TRP A 134 0.39 19.72 9.95
C TRP A 134 1.47 20.79 10.16
N PRO A 135 2.54 20.80 9.34
CA PRO A 135 3.72 21.63 9.58
C PRO A 135 3.40 23.13 9.61
N GLU A 136 2.55 23.58 8.68
CA GLU A 136 2.27 25.00 8.42
C GLU A 136 0.93 25.48 9.01
N ILE A 137 0.30 24.69 9.88
CA ILE A 137 -0.98 25.04 10.50
C ILE A 137 -0.78 25.45 11.97
N GLU A 138 -1.50 26.49 12.36
CA GLU A 138 -1.68 26.94 13.74
C GLU A 138 -3.12 26.66 14.18
N LEU A 139 -3.31 26.27 15.45
CA LEU A 139 -4.62 25.84 15.95
C LEU A 139 -5.59 26.98 16.24
N GLY A 140 -5.07 28.16 16.59
CA GLY A 140 -5.86 29.34 16.94
C GLY A 140 -6.97 29.03 17.95
N GLU A 141 -8.20 29.40 17.62
CA GLU A 141 -9.38 29.23 18.49
C GLU A 141 -9.79 27.76 18.72
N HIS A 142 -9.38 26.83 17.85
CA HIS A 142 -9.76 25.42 17.95
C HIS A 142 -8.94 24.62 18.96
N ARG A 143 -7.85 25.20 19.48
CA ARG A 143 -6.90 24.54 20.40
C ARG A 143 -7.59 23.90 21.61
N ALA A 144 -8.34 24.69 22.37
CA ALA A 144 -8.96 24.23 23.61
C ALA A 144 -10.03 23.14 23.36
N ALA A 145 -10.73 23.22 22.22
CA ALA A 145 -11.71 22.21 21.83
C ALA A 145 -11.04 20.88 21.46
N LEU A 146 -9.95 20.92 20.70
CA LEU A 146 -9.20 19.71 20.32
C LEU A 146 -8.47 19.07 21.50
N GLU A 147 -7.97 19.84 22.45
CA GLU A 147 -7.41 19.30 23.70
C GLU A 147 -8.45 18.52 24.51
N ARG A 148 -9.66 19.08 24.69
CA ARG A 148 -10.76 18.37 25.37
C ARG A 148 -11.18 17.13 24.59
N LEU A 149 -11.27 17.23 23.26
CA LEU A 149 -11.72 16.13 22.41
C LEU A 149 -10.71 14.98 22.39
N THR A 150 -9.43 15.26 22.19
CA THR A 150 -8.36 14.25 22.19
C THR A 150 -8.26 13.52 23.54
N ALA A 151 -8.45 14.22 24.65
CA ALA A 151 -8.47 13.61 25.99
C ALA A 151 -9.61 12.60 26.21
N LYS A 152 -10.68 12.65 25.39
CA LYS A 152 -11.82 11.72 25.45
C LYS A 152 -11.64 10.48 24.57
N VAL A 153 -10.62 10.44 23.71
CA VAL A 153 -10.39 9.30 22.81
C VAL A 153 -9.90 8.10 23.60
N THR A 154 -10.65 6.99 23.55
CA THR A 154 -10.34 5.77 24.31
C THR A 154 -9.55 4.74 23.50
N HIS A 155 -9.78 4.67 22.19
CA HIS A 155 -9.16 3.71 21.29
C HIS A 155 -9.16 4.20 19.84
N VAL A 156 -8.21 3.71 19.03
CA VAL A 156 -8.18 3.95 17.58
C VAL A 156 -8.26 2.62 16.85
N GLY A 157 -9.26 2.46 15.99
CA GLY A 157 -9.51 1.21 15.27
C GLY A 157 -10.36 0.22 16.06
N HIS A 158 -9.80 -0.91 16.47
CA HIS A 158 -10.52 -1.88 17.30
C HIS A 158 -10.56 -1.41 18.76
N SER A 159 -11.63 -1.72 19.50
CA SER A 159 -11.80 -1.40 20.92
C SER A 159 -10.78 -2.05 21.87
N ALA A 160 -9.85 -2.85 21.34
CA ALA A 160 -8.76 -3.44 22.09
C ALA A 160 -7.47 -2.60 21.96
N SER A 161 -7.41 -1.68 20.99
CA SER A 161 -6.30 -0.78 20.72
C SER A 161 -6.43 0.50 21.55
N PHE A 162 -6.30 0.39 22.87
CA PHE A 162 -6.40 1.55 23.76
C PHE A 162 -5.33 2.59 23.43
N VAL A 163 -5.74 3.86 23.44
CA VAL A 163 -4.82 4.96 23.18
C VAL A 163 -4.95 6.05 24.24
N GLN A 164 -3.86 6.79 24.42
CA GLN A 164 -3.90 8.18 24.86
C GLN A 164 -3.74 9.06 23.62
N ALA A 165 -4.56 10.10 23.47
CA ALA A 165 -4.39 11.11 22.42
C ALA A 165 -4.24 12.50 23.03
N TRP A 166 -3.47 13.36 22.36
CA TRP A 166 -3.22 14.74 22.81
C TRP A 166 -2.88 15.66 21.62
N VAL A 167 -2.93 16.96 21.88
CA VAL A 167 -2.52 18.00 20.93
C VAL A 167 -1.06 18.39 21.20
N VAL A 168 -0.29 18.58 20.14
CA VAL A 168 1.09 19.09 20.18
C VAL A 168 1.17 20.38 19.35
N GLU A 169 1.79 21.41 19.92
CA GLU A 169 2.22 22.63 19.23
C GLU A 169 3.74 22.77 19.36
N ASP A 170 4.37 23.32 18.32
CA ASP A 170 5.79 23.70 18.31
C ASP A 170 6.80 22.61 18.70
N GLY A 171 6.46 21.33 18.50
CA GLY A 171 7.36 20.19 18.75
C GLY A 171 8.22 19.82 17.53
N ASP A 172 9.49 19.39 17.73
CA ASP A 172 10.35 18.89 16.64
C ASP A 172 9.94 17.47 16.18
N ILE A 173 8.78 17.39 15.52
CA ILE A 173 8.20 16.14 15.01
C ILE A 173 8.33 16.14 13.49
N ARG A 174 9.15 15.23 12.96
CA ARG A 174 9.37 15.09 11.52
C ARG A 174 8.53 13.94 10.96
N PRO A 175 7.65 14.19 9.97
CA PRO A 175 6.92 13.13 9.30
C PRO A 175 7.86 12.09 8.68
N THR A 176 7.57 10.82 8.90
CA THR A 176 8.21 9.70 8.19
C THR A 176 7.49 9.38 6.87
N TRP A 177 6.23 9.81 6.77
CA TRP A 177 5.37 9.69 5.61
C TRP A 177 4.73 11.05 5.31
N GLU A 178 4.80 11.47 4.05
CA GLU A 178 4.18 12.71 3.58
C GLU A 178 3.17 12.40 2.47
N PRO A 179 2.07 13.17 2.38
CA PRO A 179 1.16 13.05 1.26
C PRO A 179 1.92 13.39 -0.02
N VAL A 180 1.86 12.49 -1.00
CA VAL A 180 2.45 12.69 -2.33
C VAL A 180 1.38 12.65 -3.39
N GLU A 181 1.53 13.48 -4.41
CA GLU A 181 0.73 13.36 -5.62
C GLU A 181 1.24 12.20 -6.47
N GLY A 182 0.34 11.39 -7.02
CA GLY A 182 0.72 10.33 -7.96
C GLY A 182 0.86 8.91 -7.46
N ILE A 183 1.83 8.19 -8.03
CA ILE A 183 2.14 6.81 -7.66
C ILE A 183 2.92 6.82 -6.35
N ALA A 184 2.19 6.64 -5.27
CA ALA A 184 2.74 6.48 -3.94
C ALA A 184 3.14 5.03 -3.64
N THR A 185 4.00 4.85 -2.64
CA THR A 185 4.34 3.53 -2.08
C THR A 185 3.23 3.03 -1.16
N HIS A 186 2.57 3.94 -0.43
CA HIS A 186 1.43 3.63 0.43
C HIS A 186 0.21 4.41 -0.02
N ARG A 187 -0.98 3.81 0.16
CA ARG A 187 -2.25 4.55 0.07
C ARG A 187 -2.96 4.44 1.40
N MET A 188 -3.33 5.58 1.95
CA MET A 188 -4.01 5.67 3.24
C MET A 188 -5.36 6.35 3.07
N ARG A 189 -6.28 5.99 3.98
CA ARG A 189 -7.62 6.57 4.05
C ARG A 189 -7.52 7.92 4.72
N VAL A 190 -8.05 8.95 4.08
CA VAL A 190 -8.05 10.30 4.64
C VAL A 190 -9.48 10.79 4.74
N PHE A 191 -9.74 11.62 5.75
CA PHE A 191 -10.98 12.35 5.86
C PHE A 191 -10.93 13.59 4.96
N SER A 192 -12.09 14.18 4.71
CA SER A 192 -12.26 15.44 3.97
C SER A 192 -13.55 16.11 4.43
N THR A 193 -13.78 17.33 3.96
CA THR A 193 -15.02 18.09 4.21
C THR A 193 -16.27 17.22 4.02
N GLY A 194 -17.15 17.24 5.02
CA GLY A 194 -18.41 16.49 5.07
C GLY A 194 -18.32 15.14 5.80
N ARG A 195 -17.14 14.76 6.32
CA ARG A 195 -16.94 13.44 6.94
C ARG A 195 -17.75 13.28 8.23
N LEU A 196 -17.84 14.29 9.09
CA LEU A 196 -18.58 14.25 10.34
C LEU A 196 -20.08 14.14 10.09
N GLU A 197 -20.59 14.85 9.08
CA GLU A 197 -21.97 14.75 8.64
C GLU A 197 -22.29 13.34 8.12
N ASP A 198 -21.43 12.79 7.27
CA ASP A 198 -21.53 11.40 6.80
C ASP A 198 -21.52 10.40 7.96
N LEU A 199 -20.63 10.56 8.94
CA LEU A 199 -20.57 9.71 10.13
C LEU A 199 -21.84 9.84 10.99
N THR A 200 -22.37 11.05 11.14
CA THR A 200 -23.62 11.32 11.87
C THR A 200 -24.80 10.59 11.21
N LEU A 201 -24.94 10.74 9.89
CA LEU A 201 -25.99 10.10 9.09
C LEU A 201 -25.85 8.58 9.09
N THR A 202 -24.63 8.07 8.95
CA THR A 202 -24.34 6.64 8.88
C THR A 202 -24.53 5.94 10.23
N CYS A 203 -24.11 6.59 11.33
CA CYS A 203 -24.29 6.08 12.68
C CYS A 203 -25.77 6.04 13.05
N ASN A 204 -26.52 7.09 12.69
CA ASN A 204 -27.98 7.20 12.87
C ASN A 204 -28.44 6.89 14.31
N ARG A 205 -27.60 7.20 15.29
CA ARG A 205 -27.73 6.72 16.67
C ARG A 205 -29.07 7.10 17.30
N ALA A 206 -29.43 8.38 17.28
CA ALA A 206 -30.64 8.89 17.93
C ALA A 206 -31.90 8.18 17.42
N ASN A 207 -32.02 7.99 16.10
CA ASN A 207 -33.17 7.30 15.52
C ASN A 207 -33.18 5.80 15.87
N VAL A 208 -32.01 5.16 15.90
CA VAL A 208 -31.91 3.72 16.25
C VAL A 208 -32.24 3.47 17.72
N GLU A 209 -31.76 4.33 18.63
CA GLU A 209 -32.06 4.27 20.06
C GLU A 209 -33.55 4.56 20.32
N GLU A 210 -34.08 5.65 19.76
CA GLU A 210 -35.50 6.01 19.89
C GLU A 210 -36.42 4.89 19.37
N TYR A 211 -36.10 4.33 18.19
CA TYR A 211 -36.84 3.20 17.64
C TYR A 211 -36.75 1.96 18.55
N ALA A 212 -35.57 1.64 19.06
CA ALA A 212 -35.37 0.48 19.94
C ALA A 212 -36.18 0.61 21.24
N ASP A 213 -36.20 1.81 21.85
CA ASP A 213 -36.95 2.10 23.07
C ASP A 213 -38.47 2.00 22.85
N LEU A 214 -38.98 2.67 21.80
CA LEU A 214 -40.40 2.61 21.44
C LEU A 214 -40.82 1.17 21.12
N LYS A 215 -39.98 0.45 20.38
CA LYS A 215 -40.24 -0.93 19.99
C LYS A 215 -40.24 -1.87 21.20
N ALA A 216 -39.29 -1.71 22.12
CA ALA A 216 -39.23 -2.49 23.36
C ALA A 216 -40.47 -2.27 24.23
N ARG A 217 -40.94 -1.01 24.35
CA ARG A 217 -42.19 -0.67 25.06
C ARG A 217 -43.42 -1.29 24.39
N SER A 218 -43.55 -1.20 23.06
CA SER A 218 -44.67 -1.83 22.33
C SER A 218 -44.65 -3.36 22.48
N ASP A 219 -43.48 -3.98 22.35
CA ASP A 219 -43.32 -5.43 22.44
C ASP A 219 -43.56 -5.96 23.87
N ALA A 220 -43.31 -5.15 24.91
CA ALA A 220 -43.65 -5.49 26.29
C ALA A 220 -45.17 -5.59 26.54
N LEU A 221 -45.98 -4.84 25.79
CA LEU A 221 -47.45 -4.87 25.86
C LEU A 221 -48.08 -5.96 24.99
N ARG A 222 -47.28 -6.76 24.29
CA ARG A 222 -47.76 -7.79 23.36
C ARG A 222 -48.50 -8.91 24.10
N GLY A 223 -49.75 -9.16 23.71
CA GLY A 223 -50.58 -10.23 24.26
C GLY A 223 -51.34 -9.89 25.55
N THR A 224 -51.26 -8.63 26.01
CA THR A 224 -52.04 -8.16 27.16
C THR A 224 -53.55 -8.27 26.93
N ARG A 225 -54.30 -8.55 28.00
CA ARG A 225 -55.78 -8.60 28.00
C ARG A 225 -56.43 -7.31 28.51
N ASN A 226 -55.66 -6.42 29.13
CA ASN A 226 -56.15 -5.12 29.60
C ASN A 226 -56.40 -4.19 28.39
N LYS A 227 -57.58 -3.54 28.36
CA LYS A 227 -58.00 -2.62 27.29
C LYS A 227 -57.07 -1.41 27.17
N GLU A 228 -56.74 -0.77 28.27
CA GLU A 228 -55.87 0.43 28.30
C GLU A 228 -54.47 0.11 27.77
N MET A 229 -53.89 -1.01 28.19
CA MET A 229 -52.59 -1.45 27.69
C MET A 229 -52.59 -1.78 26.18
N ARG A 230 -53.73 -2.24 25.62
CA ARG A 230 -53.87 -2.47 24.18
C ARG A 230 -53.95 -1.17 23.39
N GLU A 231 -54.65 -0.17 23.95
CA GLU A 231 -54.73 1.17 23.36
C GLU A 231 -53.35 1.84 23.36
N GLU A 232 -52.62 1.77 24.46
CA GLU A 232 -51.23 2.29 24.53
C GLU A 232 -50.31 1.57 23.55
N LYS A 233 -50.42 0.23 23.40
CA LYS A 233 -49.65 -0.48 22.38
C LYS A 233 -49.95 0.03 20.97
N ARG A 234 -51.23 0.21 20.63
CA ARG A 234 -51.63 0.74 19.31
C ARG A 234 -51.08 2.14 19.09
N ARG A 235 -51.11 3.00 20.13
CA ARG A 235 -50.52 4.32 20.10
C ARG A 235 -49.01 4.26 19.81
N LEU A 236 -48.27 3.43 20.53
CA LEU A 236 -46.83 3.25 20.31
C LEU A 236 -46.52 2.72 18.90
N ASP A 237 -47.28 1.74 18.41
CA ASP A 237 -47.11 1.23 17.04
C ASP A 237 -47.37 2.34 15.99
N SER A 238 -48.40 3.17 16.19
CA SER A 238 -48.67 4.31 15.30
C SER A 238 -47.53 5.33 15.32
N VAL A 239 -47.00 5.68 16.49
CA VAL A 239 -45.85 6.60 16.62
C VAL A 239 -44.62 6.04 15.89
N ILE A 240 -44.35 4.74 16.02
CA ILE A 240 -43.24 4.10 15.31
C ILE A 240 -43.40 4.23 13.79
N VAL A 241 -44.61 3.97 13.27
CA VAL A 241 -44.88 4.06 11.82
C VAL A 241 -44.82 5.51 11.34
N GLU A 242 -45.34 6.46 12.11
CA GLU A 242 -45.30 7.89 11.77
C GLU A 242 -43.86 8.42 11.74
N ARG A 243 -43.03 8.03 12.72
CA ARG A 243 -41.67 8.54 12.87
C ARG A 243 -40.66 7.89 11.93
N PHE A 244 -40.75 6.57 11.74
CA PHE A 244 -39.72 5.79 11.03
C PHE A 244 -40.24 5.13 9.73
N GLY A 245 -41.53 5.23 9.45
CA GLY A 245 -42.15 4.59 8.30
C GLY A 245 -42.27 3.07 8.46
N ALA A 246 -42.24 2.36 7.33
CA ALA A 246 -42.43 0.91 7.30
C ALA A 246 -41.19 0.09 7.70
N HIS A 247 -40.01 0.72 7.77
CA HIS A 247 -38.72 0.03 7.98
C HIS A 247 -38.03 0.56 9.23
N ALA A 248 -37.34 -0.32 9.96
CA ALA A 248 -36.53 0.10 11.10
C ALA A 248 -35.37 0.99 10.63
N PRO A 249 -35.02 2.07 11.36
CA PRO A 249 -33.81 2.82 11.09
C PRO A 249 -32.60 1.91 11.25
N VAL A 250 -31.59 2.13 10.41
CA VAL A 250 -30.40 1.30 10.34
C VAL A 250 -29.19 2.11 10.74
N SER A 251 -28.32 1.52 11.56
CA SER A 251 -26.96 2.00 11.81
C SER A 251 -26.01 1.21 10.93
N LEU A 252 -25.19 1.90 10.15
CA LEU A 252 -24.26 1.30 9.19
C LEU A 252 -22.82 1.48 9.64
N ARG A 253 -21.92 0.66 9.09
CA ARG A 253 -20.48 0.87 9.30
C ARG A 253 -19.99 1.98 8.36
N PRO A 254 -19.18 2.93 8.86
CA PRO A 254 -18.55 3.93 8.01
C PRO A 254 -17.74 3.28 6.88
N VAL A 255 -17.91 3.81 5.66
CA VAL A 255 -17.12 3.45 4.49
C VAL A 255 -16.08 4.55 4.26
N PRO A 256 -14.83 4.22 3.86
CA PRO A 256 -13.84 5.23 3.50
C PRO A 256 -14.26 6.00 2.25
N ILE A 257 -14.19 7.33 2.29
CA ILE A 257 -14.62 8.18 1.17
C ILE A 257 -13.44 8.56 0.27
N ARG A 258 -12.24 8.71 0.83
CA ARG A 258 -11.07 9.23 0.11
C ARG A 258 -9.78 8.47 0.44
N TRP A 259 -8.95 8.33 -0.59
CA TRP A 259 -7.61 7.72 -0.52
C TRP A 259 -6.55 8.70 -0.97
N GLN A 260 -5.48 8.83 -0.19
CA GLN A 260 -4.32 9.67 -0.46
C GLN A 260 -3.06 8.81 -0.58
N GLY A 261 -2.20 9.13 -1.53
CA GLY A 261 -0.87 8.52 -1.66
C GLY A 261 0.10 9.09 -0.64
N TYR A 262 0.92 8.23 -0.03
CA TYR A 262 1.98 8.59 0.91
C TYR A 262 3.33 8.02 0.47
N GLY A 263 4.35 8.88 0.54
CA GLY A 263 5.74 8.56 0.24
C GLY A 263 6.65 8.95 1.40
N ARG A 264 7.91 8.51 1.35
CA ARG A 264 8.93 9.01 2.30
C ARG A 264 9.37 10.41 1.90
N PRO A 265 9.68 11.29 2.86
CA PRO A 265 10.27 12.59 2.56
C PRO A 265 11.54 12.40 1.73
N VAL A 266 11.59 13.05 0.56
CA VAL A 266 12.82 13.10 -0.23
C VAL A 266 13.78 14.04 0.51
N LYS A 267 14.98 13.57 0.86
CA LYS A 267 16.01 14.47 1.38
C LYS A 267 16.38 15.44 0.25
N ASN A 268 15.83 16.66 0.29
CA ASN A 268 16.23 17.77 -0.56
C ASN A 268 17.67 18.18 -0.20
N GLY A 269 18.62 17.44 -0.76
CA GLY A 269 20.06 17.63 -0.54
C GLY A 269 20.93 17.12 -1.69
N SER A 270 20.35 16.50 -2.72
CA SER A 270 21.08 16.31 -3.97
C SER A 270 20.81 17.52 -4.86
N LEU A 271 21.81 18.40 -5.00
CA LEU A 271 22.04 19.16 -6.23
C LEU A 271 21.62 18.30 -7.43
N GLU A 272 20.95 18.84 -8.46
CA GLU A 272 20.54 18.11 -9.66
C GLU A 272 21.71 17.32 -10.27
N ARG A 273 21.92 16.08 -9.81
CA ARG A 273 22.99 15.22 -10.30
C ARG A 273 22.55 14.69 -11.66
N GLN A 274 23.47 14.66 -12.61
CA GLN A 274 23.19 14.11 -13.92
C GLN A 274 22.77 12.63 -13.77
N GLY A 275 21.53 12.34 -14.17
CA GLY A 275 20.94 11.00 -14.06
C GLY A 275 20.41 10.52 -15.40
N SER A 276 20.01 9.25 -15.45
CA SER A 276 19.50 8.67 -16.70
C SER A 276 18.09 9.20 -17.05
N VAL A 277 17.59 8.81 -18.23
CA VAL A 277 16.21 9.09 -18.67
C VAL A 277 15.14 8.45 -17.77
N PHE A 278 15.54 7.61 -16.83
CA PHE A 278 14.64 6.98 -15.86
C PHE A 278 14.58 7.79 -14.56
N ASP A 279 13.41 7.76 -13.94
CA ASP A 279 13.21 8.31 -12.60
C ASP A 279 13.95 7.45 -11.56
N PRO A 280 14.70 8.05 -10.61
CA PRO A 280 15.35 7.31 -9.53
C PRO A 280 14.35 6.68 -8.53
N ASN A 281 13.09 7.12 -8.49
CA ASN A 281 12.03 6.56 -7.65
C ASN A 281 11.42 5.33 -8.32
N LEU A 282 12.11 4.20 -8.18
CA LEU A 282 11.67 2.94 -8.73
C LEU A 282 10.41 2.43 -8.03
N LEU A 283 9.43 1.93 -8.80
CA LEU A 283 8.30 1.19 -8.24
C LEU A 283 8.73 -0.26 -7.99
N VAL A 284 9.07 -0.57 -6.75
CA VAL A 284 9.61 -1.88 -6.36
C VAL A 284 8.48 -2.84 -6.01
N LEU A 285 8.55 -4.04 -6.56
CA LEU A 285 7.65 -5.16 -6.33
C LEU A 285 8.43 -6.27 -5.62
N THR A 286 7.96 -6.73 -4.45
CA THR A 286 8.58 -7.90 -3.79
C THR A 286 8.20 -9.17 -4.52
N VAL A 287 9.13 -10.12 -4.62
CA VAL A 287 8.86 -11.47 -5.14
C VAL A 287 8.73 -12.45 -3.97
N ARG A 288 7.64 -13.22 -3.95
CA ARG A 288 7.34 -14.24 -2.95
C ARG A 288 7.11 -15.60 -3.61
N GLY A 289 7.33 -16.67 -2.85
CA GLY A 289 7.17 -18.05 -3.32
C GLY A 289 8.50 -18.76 -3.56
N ARG A 290 8.59 -19.57 -4.62
CA ARG A 290 9.82 -20.30 -4.95
C ARG A 290 10.95 -19.34 -5.34
N ARG A 291 12.18 -19.72 -5.00
CA ARG A 291 13.37 -18.95 -5.40
C ARG A 291 13.48 -18.90 -6.93
N VAL A 292 13.54 -17.69 -7.48
CA VAL A 292 13.69 -17.45 -8.92
C VAL A 292 15.15 -17.04 -9.19
N PRO A 293 15.93 -17.79 -9.98
CA PRO A 293 17.31 -17.42 -10.31
C PRO A 293 17.38 -16.19 -11.21
N LEU A 294 18.38 -15.32 -11.06
CA LEU A 294 18.52 -14.13 -11.90
C LEU A 294 18.68 -14.46 -13.40
N ALA A 295 19.22 -15.62 -13.77
CA ALA A 295 19.33 -16.06 -15.16
C ALA A 295 17.97 -16.15 -15.88
N THR A 296 16.84 -16.28 -15.16
CA THR A 296 15.49 -16.31 -15.76
C THR A 296 14.91 -14.92 -16.06
N THR A 297 15.71 -13.85 -15.96
CA THR A 297 15.31 -12.43 -16.15
C THR A 297 14.43 -12.20 -17.37
N LEU A 298 14.79 -12.76 -18.54
CA LEU A 298 14.03 -12.52 -19.77
C LEU A 298 12.60 -13.06 -19.67
N LYS A 299 12.44 -14.27 -19.13
CA LYS A 299 11.14 -14.91 -18.92
C LYS A 299 10.32 -14.20 -17.86
N LEU A 300 10.98 -13.82 -16.76
CA LEU A 300 10.34 -13.12 -15.65
C LEU A 300 9.78 -11.76 -16.07
N THR A 301 10.57 -10.96 -16.78
CA THR A 301 10.12 -9.65 -17.30
C THR A 301 9.09 -9.77 -18.41
N GLN A 302 9.12 -10.84 -19.21
CA GLN A 302 8.04 -11.14 -20.18
C GLN A 302 6.71 -11.44 -19.49
N ALA A 303 6.72 -12.27 -18.45
CA ALA A 303 5.51 -12.57 -17.68
C ALA A 303 4.96 -11.31 -16.97
N LEU A 304 5.83 -10.54 -16.32
CA LEU A 304 5.44 -9.25 -15.70
C LEU A 304 4.83 -8.30 -16.73
N ARG A 305 5.45 -8.19 -17.91
CA ARG A 305 4.96 -7.36 -18.99
C ARG A 305 3.57 -7.78 -19.46
N GLY A 306 3.31 -9.08 -19.59
CA GLY A 306 1.97 -9.60 -19.94
C GLY A 306 0.92 -9.11 -18.95
N VAL A 307 1.15 -9.32 -17.65
CA VAL A 307 0.24 -8.88 -16.59
C VAL A 307 0.02 -7.36 -16.61
N LEU A 308 1.08 -6.58 -16.84
CA LEU A 308 0.97 -5.12 -16.96
C LEU A 308 0.09 -4.70 -18.14
N MET A 309 0.26 -5.33 -19.31
CA MET A 309 -0.58 -5.01 -20.49
C MET A 309 -2.05 -5.37 -20.25
N ASP A 310 -2.31 -6.51 -19.61
CA ASP A 310 -3.67 -6.98 -19.31
C ASP A 310 -4.39 -6.09 -18.27
N CYS A 311 -3.64 -5.54 -17.31
CA CYS A 311 -4.18 -4.66 -16.28
C CYS A 311 -4.32 -3.18 -16.72
N CYS A 312 -3.77 -2.80 -17.88
CA CYS A 312 -3.80 -1.41 -18.32
C CYS A 312 -5.23 -1.04 -18.75
N PRO A 313 -5.87 -0.05 -18.10
CA PRO A 313 -7.25 0.33 -18.40
C PRO A 313 -7.39 1.05 -19.75
N GLN A 314 -6.30 1.61 -20.28
CA GLN A 314 -6.27 2.27 -21.58
C GLN A 314 -5.82 1.31 -22.68
N GLN A 315 -6.62 1.20 -23.75
CA GLN A 315 -6.33 0.35 -24.90
C GLN A 315 -6.47 1.14 -26.22
N PRO A 316 -5.46 1.13 -27.12
CA PRO A 316 -4.15 0.51 -26.94
C PRO A 316 -3.34 1.19 -25.82
N PRO A 317 -2.42 0.47 -25.12
CA PRO A 317 -1.66 1.07 -24.03
C PRO A 317 -0.73 2.18 -24.54
N PRO A 318 -0.49 3.25 -23.75
CA PRO A 318 0.37 4.37 -24.15
C PRO A 318 1.78 3.95 -24.60
N GLU A 319 2.42 4.79 -25.42
CA GLU A 319 3.78 4.51 -25.95
C GLU A 319 4.82 4.36 -24.84
N TRP A 320 4.74 5.13 -23.75
CA TRP A 320 5.65 4.99 -22.61
C TRP A 320 5.43 3.69 -21.83
N PHE A 321 4.23 3.11 -21.90
CA PHE A 321 3.86 1.89 -21.19
C PHE A 321 4.21 0.65 -22.02
N SER A 322 3.77 0.65 -23.29
CA SER A 322 3.99 -0.45 -24.23
C SER A 322 5.36 -0.38 -24.92
N GLY A 323 6.05 0.75 -24.95
CA GLY A 323 7.27 0.90 -25.75
C GLY A 323 7.05 0.73 -27.26
N HIS A 324 5.81 0.84 -27.75
CA HIS A 324 5.45 0.79 -29.16
C HIS A 324 4.60 2.00 -29.53
N ARG A 325 4.79 2.50 -30.75
CA ARG A 325 3.94 3.53 -31.34
C ARG A 325 2.56 2.94 -31.66
N LEU A 326 1.56 3.79 -31.90
CA LEU A 326 0.22 3.36 -32.34
C LEU A 326 0.25 2.49 -33.60
N SER A 327 1.24 2.68 -34.48
CA SER A 327 1.46 1.85 -35.66
C SER A 327 2.02 0.44 -35.36
N GLY A 328 2.28 0.10 -34.10
CA GLY A 328 2.88 -1.17 -33.68
C GLY A 328 4.40 -1.23 -33.83
N THR A 329 5.05 -0.19 -34.35
CA THR A 329 6.52 -0.14 -34.46
C THR A 329 7.18 0.20 -33.12
N PRO A 330 8.43 -0.25 -32.87
CA PRO A 330 9.14 0.08 -31.62
C PRO A 330 9.27 1.58 -31.39
N SER A 331 9.09 2.01 -30.14
CA SER A 331 9.27 3.40 -29.73
C SER A 331 10.74 3.83 -29.82
N THR A 332 10.95 5.08 -30.20
CA THR A 332 12.25 5.76 -30.09
C THR A 332 12.33 6.64 -28.84
N LYS A 333 11.21 6.84 -28.14
CA LYS A 333 11.13 7.60 -26.89
C LYS A 333 11.48 6.69 -25.70
N PRO A 334 11.99 7.26 -24.60
CA PRO A 334 12.07 6.54 -23.34
C PRO A 334 10.71 5.99 -22.92
N HIS A 335 10.70 4.76 -22.43
CA HIS A 335 9.49 4.06 -21.97
C HIS A 335 9.87 3.16 -20.78
N MET A 336 8.87 2.63 -20.08
CA MET A 336 9.05 1.84 -18.87
C MET A 336 10.03 0.68 -19.08
N ALA A 337 11.01 0.57 -18.18
CA ALA A 337 11.93 -0.56 -18.09
C ALA A 337 11.56 -1.46 -16.92
N LEU A 338 11.62 -2.78 -17.15
CA LEU A 338 11.37 -3.80 -16.14
C LEU A 338 12.72 -4.34 -15.64
N LEU A 339 13.01 -4.18 -14.35
CA LEU A 339 14.32 -4.45 -13.77
C LEU A 339 14.24 -5.60 -12.75
N PRO A 340 15.06 -6.65 -12.84
CA PRO A 340 15.17 -7.63 -11.77
C PRO A 340 16.02 -7.08 -10.63
N LEU A 341 15.55 -7.22 -9.38
CA LEU A 341 16.30 -6.85 -8.19
C LEU A 341 16.81 -8.11 -7.47
N PRO A 342 18.03 -8.59 -7.77
CA PRO A 342 18.59 -9.78 -7.15
C PRO A 342 19.23 -9.52 -5.78
N PHE A 343 19.45 -10.58 -5.01
CA PHE A 343 20.41 -10.57 -3.91
C PHE A 343 21.83 -10.58 -4.49
N ALA A 344 22.47 -9.41 -4.46
CA ALA A 344 23.74 -9.11 -5.13
C ALA A 344 24.55 -8.05 -4.37
N GLY A 345 25.88 -8.12 -4.43
CA GLY A 345 26.80 -7.13 -3.86
C GLY A 345 26.95 -7.20 -2.33
N ASP A 346 26.86 -8.41 -1.77
CA ASP A 346 27.16 -8.75 -0.38
C ASP A 346 27.83 -10.15 -0.35
N GLN A 347 28.65 -10.46 0.66
CA GLN A 347 29.51 -11.66 0.76
C GLN A 347 28.79 -13.00 0.48
N TYR A 348 27.50 -13.08 0.77
CA TYR A 348 26.67 -14.30 0.62
C TYR A 348 25.59 -14.18 -0.45
N ALA A 349 25.74 -13.20 -1.34
CA ALA A 349 24.83 -13.00 -2.44
C ALA A 349 24.81 -14.22 -3.38
N ASP A 350 23.61 -14.74 -3.64
CA ASP A 350 23.40 -15.97 -4.43
C ASP A 350 22.67 -15.71 -5.77
N GLY A 351 22.40 -14.45 -6.10
CA GLY A 351 21.76 -14.09 -7.37
C GLY A 351 20.29 -14.49 -7.45
N ARG A 352 19.63 -14.86 -6.34
CA ARG A 352 18.17 -15.05 -6.37
C ARG A 352 17.47 -13.71 -6.57
N VAL A 353 16.42 -13.67 -7.38
CA VAL A 353 15.58 -12.48 -7.54
C VAL A 353 14.79 -12.26 -6.26
N MET A 354 15.03 -11.13 -5.58
CA MET A 354 14.29 -10.71 -4.38
C MET A 354 13.04 -9.92 -4.75
N GLY A 355 13.10 -9.19 -5.87
CA GLY A 355 12.03 -8.30 -6.33
C GLY A 355 12.18 -7.94 -7.79
N LEU A 356 11.23 -7.17 -8.28
CA LEU A 356 11.23 -6.54 -9.59
C LEU A 356 11.06 -5.03 -9.38
N ALA A 357 11.47 -4.21 -10.34
CA ALA A 357 11.21 -2.77 -10.32
C ALA A 357 10.70 -2.29 -11.67
N LEU A 358 9.79 -1.32 -11.64
CA LEU A 358 9.42 -0.52 -12.79
C LEU A 358 10.22 0.78 -12.73
N ALA A 359 11.10 0.99 -13.71
CA ALA A 359 11.78 2.26 -13.92
C ALA A 359 10.99 3.05 -14.96
N LEU A 360 10.33 4.11 -14.51
CA LEU A 360 9.50 4.98 -15.35
C LEU A 360 10.37 6.07 -16.00
N PRO A 361 10.00 6.58 -17.18
CA PRO A 361 10.65 7.76 -17.75
C PRO A 361 10.54 8.95 -16.81
N ARG A 362 11.62 9.71 -16.62
CA ARG A 362 11.66 10.88 -15.72
C ARG A 362 10.71 12.00 -16.15
N SER A 363 10.45 12.11 -17.45
CA SER A 363 9.52 13.10 -18.01
C SER A 363 8.06 12.63 -18.03
N LEU A 364 7.75 11.48 -17.43
CA LEU A 364 6.40 10.93 -17.45
C LEU A 364 5.49 11.72 -16.51
N ASP A 365 4.32 12.09 -17.02
CA ASP A 365 3.30 12.72 -16.20
C ASP A 365 2.78 11.76 -15.11
N VAL A 366 2.64 12.30 -13.92
CA VAL A 366 2.33 11.55 -12.71
C VAL A 366 0.88 11.04 -12.72
N GLU A 367 -0.06 11.82 -13.27
CA GLU A 367 -1.45 11.39 -13.41
C GLU A 367 -1.59 10.32 -14.49
N GLU A 368 -0.89 10.46 -15.61
CA GLU A 368 -0.84 9.46 -16.66
C GLU A 368 -0.31 8.12 -16.13
N ALA A 369 0.77 8.16 -15.35
CA ALA A 369 1.33 6.98 -14.69
C ALA A 369 0.31 6.34 -13.74
N ARG A 370 -0.36 7.15 -12.89
CA ARG A 370 -1.41 6.68 -11.96
C ARG A 370 -2.57 6.03 -12.70
N ASN A 371 -3.01 6.62 -13.81
CA ASN A 371 -4.13 6.10 -14.60
C ASN A 371 -3.81 4.74 -15.21
N CYS A 372 -2.58 4.51 -15.69
CA CYS A 372 -2.20 3.25 -16.32
C CYS A 372 -1.82 2.15 -15.31
N LEU A 373 -1.17 2.51 -14.19
CA LEU A 373 -0.63 1.55 -13.22
C LEU A 373 -1.53 1.32 -12.00
N GLY A 374 -2.50 2.20 -11.74
CA GLY A 374 -3.31 2.17 -10.51
C GLY A 374 -4.01 0.83 -10.28
N ALA A 375 -4.65 0.25 -11.30
CA ALA A 375 -5.35 -1.03 -11.22
C ALA A 375 -4.41 -2.25 -11.11
N PHE A 376 -3.17 -2.10 -11.57
CA PHE A 376 -2.12 -3.09 -11.37
C PHE A 376 -1.58 -3.02 -9.94
N LEU A 377 -1.30 -1.83 -9.42
CA LEU A 377 -0.67 -1.66 -8.12
C LEU A 377 -1.64 -1.86 -6.95
N TYR A 378 -2.89 -1.44 -7.10
CA TYR A 378 -3.84 -1.33 -5.98
C TYR A 378 -5.19 -1.98 -6.28
N SER A 379 -5.78 -2.58 -5.24
CA SER A 379 -7.18 -3.00 -5.26
C SER A 379 -8.09 -1.77 -5.19
N ALA A 380 -9.05 -1.65 -6.12
CA ALA A 380 -10.03 -0.57 -6.10
C ALA A 380 -10.93 -0.61 -4.85
N GLU A 381 -11.24 -1.79 -4.34
CA GLU A 381 -12.09 -1.98 -3.15
C GLU A 381 -11.38 -1.59 -1.85
N THR A 382 -10.12 -1.99 -1.72
CA THR A 382 -9.41 -1.93 -0.42
C THR A 382 -8.31 -0.88 -0.38
N GLY A 383 -7.91 -0.31 -1.53
CA GLY A 383 -6.77 0.61 -1.62
C GLY A 383 -5.40 -0.03 -1.35
N LEU A 384 -5.36 -1.33 -1.04
CA LEU A 384 -4.14 -2.06 -0.69
C LEU A 384 -3.37 -2.55 -1.93
N PRO A 385 -2.05 -2.80 -1.79
CA PRO A 385 -1.26 -3.47 -2.81
C PRO A 385 -1.94 -4.73 -3.34
N ARG A 386 -2.05 -4.82 -4.66
CA ARG A 386 -2.64 -5.97 -5.34
C ARG A 386 -1.57 -7.02 -5.60
N GLU A 387 -1.84 -8.26 -5.18
CA GLU A 387 -0.99 -9.41 -5.47
C GLU A 387 -1.26 -9.92 -6.90
N HIS A 388 -0.19 -10.23 -7.65
CA HIS A 388 -0.26 -10.88 -8.96
C HIS A 388 0.57 -12.16 -8.97
N ARG A 389 0.07 -13.19 -9.65
CA ARG A 389 0.81 -14.44 -9.88
C ARG A 389 1.56 -14.34 -11.20
N LEU A 390 2.89 -14.53 -11.16
CA LEU A 390 3.72 -14.71 -12.34
C LEU A 390 4.06 -16.19 -12.52
N PHE A 391 3.87 -16.69 -13.74
CA PHE A 391 4.09 -18.09 -14.09
C PHE A 391 4.65 -18.21 -15.51
N ASP A 392 5.71 -19.00 -15.68
CA ASP A 392 6.20 -19.43 -17.00
C ASP A 392 6.49 -20.93 -16.95
N GLY A 393 5.44 -21.74 -17.18
CA GLY A 393 5.53 -23.20 -17.31
C GLY A 393 6.35 -23.88 -16.21
N ARG A 394 7.50 -24.46 -16.58
CA ARG A 394 8.41 -25.15 -15.65
C ARG A 394 9.50 -24.24 -15.05
N TRP A 395 9.62 -22.99 -15.50
CA TRP A 395 10.76 -22.13 -15.14
C TRP A 395 10.60 -21.48 -13.77
N PHE A 396 9.43 -20.92 -13.49
CA PHE A 396 9.13 -20.32 -12.20
C PHE A 396 7.63 -20.21 -11.95
N GLU A 397 7.32 -20.15 -10.67
CA GLU A 397 6.04 -19.69 -10.16
C GLU A 397 6.33 -18.79 -8.94
N CYS A 398 5.92 -17.54 -9.03
CA CYS A 398 6.06 -16.59 -7.94
C CYS A 398 4.87 -15.64 -7.87
N ARG A 399 4.79 -14.92 -6.76
CA ARG A 399 3.81 -13.87 -6.53
C ARG A 399 4.53 -12.56 -6.36
N ILE A 400 3.93 -11.49 -6.87
CA ILE A 400 4.46 -10.13 -6.76
C ILE A 400 3.42 -9.21 -6.16
N GLU A 401 3.88 -8.25 -5.37
CA GLU A 401 3.07 -7.15 -4.82
C GLU A 401 3.98 -5.94 -4.63
N LEU A 402 3.40 -4.74 -4.54
CA LEU A 402 4.16 -3.52 -4.26
C LEU A 402 4.90 -3.64 -2.91
N GLU A 403 6.18 -3.26 -2.89
CA GLU A 403 7.01 -3.26 -1.68
C GLU A 403 6.59 -2.11 -0.75
N THR A 404 6.06 -2.48 0.41
CA THR A 404 5.49 -1.54 1.39
C THR A 404 6.08 -1.73 2.79
N ARG A 405 7.12 -2.55 2.96
CA ARG A 405 7.74 -2.75 4.28
C ARG A 405 8.52 -1.50 4.67
N GLU A 406 8.51 -1.18 5.95
CA GLU A 406 9.33 -0.06 6.43
C GLU A 406 10.82 -0.41 6.48
N ARG A 407 11.15 -1.60 7.00
CA ARG A 407 12.52 -2.14 6.94
C ARG A 407 12.70 -2.89 5.63
N ILE A 408 12.87 -2.13 4.56
CA ILE A 408 13.06 -2.64 3.22
C ILE A 408 14.37 -3.46 3.19
N PRO A 409 14.37 -4.72 2.72
CA PRO A 409 15.60 -5.46 2.49
C PRO A 409 16.53 -4.65 1.57
N LYS A 410 17.84 -4.64 1.85
CA LYS A 410 18.84 -3.80 1.17
C LYS A 410 18.63 -3.75 -0.35
N ASN A 411 18.56 -4.89 -1.01
CA ASN A 411 18.45 -4.96 -2.48
C ASN A 411 17.06 -4.66 -3.05
N LEU A 412 16.05 -4.45 -2.20
CA LEU A 412 14.73 -3.92 -2.58
C LEU A 412 14.62 -2.41 -2.33
N ASN A 413 15.59 -1.79 -1.66
CA ASN A 413 15.66 -0.34 -1.58
C ASN A 413 16.13 0.22 -2.92
N ALA A 414 15.32 1.08 -3.55
CA ALA A 414 15.64 1.72 -4.82
C ALA A 414 16.99 2.45 -4.78
N GLU A 415 17.33 3.09 -3.65
CA GLU A 415 18.58 3.84 -3.47
C GLU A 415 19.83 2.98 -3.69
N ILE A 416 19.78 1.67 -3.38
CA ILE A 416 20.89 0.75 -3.64
C ILE A 416 21.20 0.61 -5.14
N TRP A 417 20.24 0.94 -6.01
CA TRP A 417 20.34 0.88 -7.46
C TRP A 417 20.41 2.27 -8.11
N THR A 418 20.08 3.34 -7.39
CA THR A 418 19.93 4.69 -7.94
C THR A 418 20.84 5.74 -7.32
N ARG A 419 21.48 5.46 -6.17
CA ARG A 419 22.46 6.38 -5.56
C ARG A 419 23.56 6.76 -6.54
N ALA A 420 24.02 8.00 -6.42
CA ALA A 420 25.04 8.52 -7.32
C ALA A 420 26.39 7.83 -7.08
N SER A 421 27.10 7.54 -8.17
CA SER A 421 28.34 6.76 -8.14
C SER A 421 29.19 7.05 -9.38
N ARG A 422 30.51 7.03 -9.22
CA ARG A 422 31.46 7.09 -10.35
C ARG A 422 31.67 5.72 -10.97
N VAL A 423 31.54 4.65 -10.20
CA VAL A 423 31.84 3.28 -10.64
C VAL A 423 30.59 2.40 -10.62
N TRP A 424 30.20 1.92 -11.81
CA TRP A 424 29.03 1.07 -11.98
C TRP A 424 29.42 -0.28 -12.57
N ALA A 425 28.90 -1.37 -12.01
CA ALA A 425 29.10 -2.72 -12.54
C ALA A 425 27.77 -3.39 -12.85
N SER A 426 27.69 -4.10 -13.98
CA SER A 426 26.44 -4.70 -14.43
C SER A 426 26.10 -5.99 -13.67
N VAL A 427 24.91 -6.05 -13.10
CA VAL A 427 24.36 -7.21 -12.39
C VAL A 427 23.60 -8.14 -13.34
N THR A 428 22.99 -7.59 -14.39
CA THR A 428 22.57 -8.36 -15.57
C THR A 428 23.43 -7.98 -16.77
N PRO A 429 23.70 -8.90 -17.71
CA PRO A 429 24.64 -8.63 -18.79
C PRO A 429 24.09 -7.59 -19.76
N VAL A 430 24.97 -6.75 -20.30
CA VAL A 430 24.66 -5.72 -21.29
C VAL A 430 24.53 -6.37 -22.66
N VAL A 431 23.34 -6.27 -23.27
CA VAL A 431 23.09 -6.78 -24.62
C VAL A 431 23.58 -5.77 -25.65
N LEU A 432 24.44 -6.22 -26.56
CA LEU A 432 25.05 -5.37 -27.58
C LEU A 432 24.05 -5.10 -28.73
N ASN A 433 24.06 -3.87 -29.23
CA ASN A 433 23.18 -3.44 -30.33
C ASN A 433 23.57 -4.03 -31.69
N ARG A 434 24.85 -4.40 -31.86
CA ARG A 434 25.42 -4.90 -33.11
C ARG A 434 26.42 -6.01 -32.84
N HIS A 435 26.70 -6.82 -33.86
CA HIS A 435 27.71 -7.86 -33.81
C HIS A 435 29.06 -7.30 -34.27
N PHE A 436 30.10 -7.54 -33.47
CA PHE A 436 31.46 -7.07 -33.75
C PHE A 436 32.35 -8.25 -34.15
N LYS A 437 33.13 -8.08 -35.23
CA LYS A 437 34.05 -9.09 -35.77
C LYS A 437 35.49 -8.55 -35.72
N GLY A 438 36.47 -9.44 -35.85
CA GLY A 438 37.89 -9.08 -35.86
C GLY A 438 38.56 -9.09 -34.48
N LYS A 439 39.85 -8.74 -34.47
CA LYS A 439 40.71 -8.78 -33.27
C LYS A 439 40.27 -7.76 -32.21
N ASP A 440 39.83 -6.58 -32.63
CA ASP A 440 39.44 -5.48 -31.73
C ASP A 440 37.94 -5.43 -31.40
N LYS A 441 37.22 -6.54 -31.62
CA LYS A 441 35.77 -6.60 -31.45
C LYS A 441 35.29 -6.15 -30.07
N TRP A 442 36.05 -6.43 -29.02
CA TRP A 442 35.70 -6.07 -27.64
C TRP A 442 35.94 -4.58 -27.36
N ALA A 443 36.97 -3.97 -27.94
CA ALA A 443 37.19 -2.53 -27.87
C ALA A 443 36.08 -1.77 -28.60
N GLN A 444 35.69 -2.21 -29.80
CA GLN A 444 34.56 -1.62 -30.54
C GLN A 444 33.23 -1.80 -29.79
N ALA A 445 33.01 -2.98 -29.18
CA ALA A 445 31.85 -3.22 -28.34
C ALA A 445 31.83 -2.28 -27.13
N ALA A 446 32.98 -2.06 -26.48
CA ALA A 446 33.09 -1.17 -25.34
C ALA A 446 32.74 0.28 -25.72
N GLU A 447 33.29 0.80 -26.82
CA GLU A 447 32.95 2.14 -27.33
C GLU A 447 31.46 2.26 -27.66
N SER A 448 30.86 1.21 -28.22
CA SER A 448 29.43 1.19 -28.49
C SER A 448 28.55 1.19 -27.23
N VAL A 449 29.03 0.65 -26.09
CA VAL A 449 28.32 0.73 -24.81
C VAL A 449 28.51 2.12 -24.18
N LYS A 450 29.68 2.74 -24.35
CA LYS A 450 29.90 4.15 -23.96
C LYS A 450 28.93 5.09 -24.69
N ASP A 451 28.71 4.89 -25.99
CA ASP A 451 27.70 5.63 -26.76
C ASP A 451 26.28 5.34 -26.27
N ALA A 452 25.99 4.09 -25.86
CA ALA A 452 24.69 3.72 -25.31
C ALA A 452 24.38 4.44 -23.98
N CYS A 453 25.39 4.84 -23.19
CA CYS A 453 25.20 5.65 -21.98
C CYS A 453 24.63 7.04 -22.34
N ARG A 454 25.15 7.68 -23.41
CA ARG A 454 24.61 8.95 -23.91
C ARG A 454 23.16 8.86 -24.33
N HIS A 455 22.78 7.75 -24.98
CA HIS A 455 21.38 7.54 -25.40
C HIS A 455 20.38 7.40 -24.25
N ILE A 456 20.86 7.14 -23.03
CA ILE A 456 20.02 7.12 -21.83
C ILE A 456 20.23 8.36 -20.95
N GLY A 457 20.79 9.45 -21.49
CA GLY A 457 20.96 10.73 -20.79
C GLY A 457 22.19 10.84 -19.89
N LEU A 458 23.01 9.79 -19.81
CA LEU A 458 24.24 9.77 -19.00
C LEU A 458 25.43 10.33 -19.78
N PRO A 459 26.46 10.87 -19.10
CA PRO A 459 27.72 11.22 -19.75
C PRO A 459 28.39 9.98 -20.34
N ARG A 460 29.38 10.19 -21.21
CA ARG A 460 30.19 9.07 -21.72
C ARG A 460 31.10 8.60 -20.58
N PRO A 461 31.15 7.30 -20.23
CA PRO A 461 32.14 6.80 -19.29
C PRO A 461 33.56 7.05 -19.80
N ARG A 462 34.46 7.47 -18.90
CA ARG A 462 35.90 7.58 -19.16
C ARG A 462 36.45 6.22 -19.57
N GLU A 463 36.14 5.21 -18.77
CA GLU A 463 36.59 3.83 -18.96
C GLU A 463 35.41 2.87 -18.98
N LEU A 464 35.54 1.83 -19.81
CA LEU A 464 34.55 0.77 -19.90
C LEU A 464 35.23 -0.56 -20.20
N MET A 465 34.99 -1.56 -19.35
CA MET A 465 35.50 -2.92 -19.49
C MET A 465 34.34 -3.88 -19.71
N LEU A 466 34.47 -4.78 -20.69
CA LEU A 466 33.53 -5.86 -20.95
C LEU A 466 34.15 -7.21 -20.60
N GLN A 467 33.39 -8.06 -19.92
CA GLN A 467 33.87 -9.35 -19.44
C GLN A 467 32.74 -10.37 -19.24
N PRO A 468 33.04 -11.68 -19.21
CA PRO A 468 32.03 -12.71 -19.03
C PRO A 468 31.44 -12.79 -17.60
N VAL A 469 32.16 -12.30 -16.58
CA VAL A 469 31.79 -12.38 -15.16
C VAL A 469 31.54 -10.98 -14.61
N SER A 470 30.50 -10.80 -13.81
CA SER A 470 30.25 -9.52 -13.15
C SER A 470 31.27 -9.23 -12.04
N TRP A 471 31.54 -7.96 -11.79
CA TRP A 471 32.25 -7.52 -10.58
C TRP A 471 31.34 -7.41 -9.34
N VAL A 472 30.04 -7.69 -9.50
CA VAL A 472 29.09 -7.70 -8.40
C VAL A 472 28.88 -9.13 -7.92
N GLU A 473 29.20 -9.39 -6.65
CA GLU A 473 28.97 -10.69 -6.01
C GLU A 473 27.51 -11.14 -6.15
N GLY A 474 27.31 -12.42 -6.43
CA GLY A 474 26.00 -13.03 -6.66
C GLY A 474 25.43 -12.88 -8.07
N ALA A 475 26.03 -12.08 -8.96
CA ALA A 475 25.61 -12.06 -10.37
C ALA A 475 26.15 -13.29 -11.13
N PRO A 476 25.29 -14.08 -11.81
CA PRO A 476 25.71 -15.23 -12.63
C PRO A 476 26.64 -14.85 -13.78
N HIS A 477 27.30 -15.84 -14.36
CA HIS A 477 28.12 -15.64 -15.55
C HIS A 477 27.23 -15.25 -16.76
N ALA A 478 27.71 -14.37 -17.66
CA ALA A 478 26.91 -13.86 -18.78
C ALA A 478 26.28 -14.96 -19.66
N ARG A 479 26.98 -16.08 -19.85
CA ARG A 479 26.51 -17.25 -20.62
C ARG A 479 25.35 -18.02 -19.99
N GLU A 480 25.09 -17.85 -18.70
CA GLU A 480 23.94 -18.47 -18.03
C GLU A 480 22.62 -17.78 -18.41
N TYR A 481 22.71 -16.54 -18.93
CA TYR A 481 21.56 -15.79 -19.40
C TYR A 481 21.17 -16.21 -20.82
N PRO A 482 19.86 -16.37 -21.11
CA PRO A 482 19.40 -16.58 -22.47
C PRO A 482 19.77 -15.42 -23.40
N GLN A 483 20.33 -15.72 -24.58
CA GLN A 483 20.59 -14.71 -25.59
C GLN A 483 19.27 -14.15 -26.16
N MET A 484 19.20 -12.83 -26.29
CA MET A 484 18.06 -12.19 -26.95
C MET A 484 18.09 -12.46 -28.45
N THR A 485 16.92 -12.66 -29.04
CA THR A 485 16.75 -12.79 -30.49
C THR A 485 16.44 -11.44 -31.12
N ARG A 486 17.15 -11.13 -32.20
CA ARG A 486 16.90 -9.94 -33.01
C ARG A 486 15.63 -10.15 -33.83
N LYS A 487 14.68 -9.20 -33.73
CA LYS A 487 13.37 -9.30 -34.40
C LYS A 487 13.44 -9.40 -35.93
N GLY A 488 14.48 -8.85 -36.57
CA GLY A 488 14.58 -8.82 -38.04
C GLY A 488 14.99 -10.14 -38.68
N ASP A 489 16.05 -10.78 -38.18
CA ASP A 489 16.65 -11.98 -38.80
C ASP A 489 16.72 -13.19 -37.86
N GLY A 490 16.14 -13.10 -36.66
CA GLY A 490 16.19 -14.16 -35.64
C GLY A 490 17.58 -14.39 -35.03
N GLY A 491 18.59 -13.62 -35.42
CA GLY A 491 19.96 -13.77 -34.96
C GLY A 491 20.11 -13.54 -33.45
N ARG A 492 21.00 -14.29 -32.81
CA ARG A 492 21.26 -14.16 -31.37
C ARG A 492 22.16 -12.96 -31.08
N GLN A 493 21.72 -12.10 -30.17
CA GLN A 493 22.49 -10.94 -29.73
C GLN A 493 23.52 -11.34 -28.68
N SER A 494 24.76 -10.90 -28.89
CA SER A 494 25.83 -11.08 -27.92
C SER A 494 25.65 -10.16 -26.71
N HIS A 495 26.09 -10.63 -25.54
CA HIS A 495 26.03 -9.88 -24.29
C HIS A 495 27.27 -10.16 -23.43
N ALA A 496 27.60 -9.24 -22.54
CA ALA A 496 28.69 -9.37 -21.58
C ALA A 496 28.40 -8.51 -20.35
N HIS A 497 29.03 -8.80 -19.21
CA HIS A 497 29.02 -7.87 -18.09
C HIS A 497 29.90 -6.65 -18.39
N ALA A 498 29.54 -5.51 -17.83
CA ALA A 498 30.23 -4.25 -18.02
C ALA A 498 30.63 -3.65 -16.67
N VAL A 499 31.81 -3.02 -16.63
CA VAL A 499 32.22 -2.08 -15.58
C VAL A 499 32.46 -0.74 -16.24
N MET A 500 31.86 0.31 -15.69
CA MET A 500 31.87 1.66 -16.22
C MET A 500 32.39 2.63 -15.17
N ILE A 501 33.31 3.51 -15.57
CA ILE A 501 33.86 4.55 -14.70
C ILE A 501 33.58 5.91 -15.35
N PHE A 502 32.89 6.78 -14.63
CA PHE A 502 32.56 8.14 -15.03
C PHE A 502 33.51 9.15 -14.39
N ASP A 503 33.72 10.29 -15.05
CA ASP A 503 34.55 11.38 -14.52
C ASP A 503 33.92 12.00 -13.25
N GLU A 504 32.59 12.08 -13.22
CA GLU A 504 31.80 12.59 -12.10
C GLU A 504 30.76 11.56 -11.63
N PRO A 505 30.29 11.60 -10.37
CA PRO A 505 29.24 10.71 -9.89
C PRO A 505 27.92 10.93 -10.65
N VAL A 506 27.39 9.86 -11.26
CA VAL A 506 26.11 9.89 -11.98
C VAL A 506 25.02 9.20 -11.17
N GLN A 507 23.80 9.72 -11.22
CA GLN A 507 22.64 9.12 -10.54
C GLN A 507 22.04 7.99 -11.39
N GLY A 508 21.71 6.86 -10.75
CA GLY A 508 21.03 5.76 -11.39
C GLY A 508 19.51 5.98 -11.56
N PRO A 509 18.78 4.97 -12.05
CA PRO A 509 19.30 3.65 -12.40
C PRO A 509 20.13 3.69 -13.68
N VAL A 510 21.25 2.95 -13.70
CA VAL A 510 22.06 2.76 -14.90
C VAL A 510 21.66 1.44 -15.57
N VAL A 511 20.93 1.55 -16.69
CA VAL A 511 20.42 0.40 -17.45
C VAL A 511 20.73 0.58 -18.94
N VAL A 512 21.74 -0.13 -19.44
CA VAL A 512 22.34 0.12 -20.77
C VAL A 512 22.22 -1.06 -21.73
N GLY A 513 22.25 -0.76 -23.03
CA GLY A 513 22.21 -1.76 -24.10
C GLY A 513 20.83 -2.02 -24.69
N ALA A 514 20.77 -2.98 -25.62
CA ALA A 514 19.56 -3.32 -26.39
C ALA A 514 18.44 -3.92 -25.52
N GLY A 515 18.82 -4.56 -24.41
CA GLY A 515 17.91 -5.26 -23.51
C GLY A 515 17.42 -4.42 -22.32
N ARG A 516 17.71 -3.12 -22.29
CA ARG A 516 17.45 -2.23 -21.14
C ARG A 516 16.01 -2.21 -20.65
N PHE A 517 15.03 -2.41 -21.53
CA PHE A 517 13.60 -2.44 -21.16
C PHE A 517 13.09 -3.83 -20.73
N ARG A 518 13.95 -4.85 -20.79
CA ARG A 518 13.62 -6.27 -20.54
C ARG A 518 14.51 -6.90 -19.45
N GLY A 519 15.05 -6.06 -18.56
CA GLY A 519 15.84 -6.50 -17.40
C GLY A 519 17.31 -6.76 -17.64
N TYR A 520 17.83 -6.57 -18.87
CA TYR A 520 19.25 -6.71 -19.18
C TYR A 520 19.99 -5.38 -19.07
N GLY A 521 21.27 -5.44 -18.72
CA GLY A 521 22.15 -4.28 -18.58
C GLY A 521 21.92 -3.43 -17.34
N LEU A 522 21.20 -3.95 -16.33
CA LEU A 522 21.05 -3.30 -15.03
C LEU A 522 22.40 -3.29 -14.31
N CYS A 523 22.79 -2.12 -13.81
CA CYS A 523 24.03 -1.93 -13.06
C CYS A 523 23.78 -1.54 -11.61
N ARG A 524 24.77 -1.83 -10.76
CA ARG A 524 24.83 -1.46 -9.35
C ARG A 524 26.02 -0.51 -9.14
N PRO A 525 25.86 0.53 -8.29
CA PRO A 525 26.95 1.41 -7.89
C PRO A 525 27.94 0.69 -6.97
N MET A 526 29.25 0.93 -7.16
CA MET A 526 30.34 0.15 -6.56
C MET A 526 31.23 0.93 -5.59
N ASP A 527 31.31 2.26 -5.71
CA ASP A 527 31.97 3.12 -4.72
C ASP A 527 31.00 3.43 -3.57
N ASN A 528 31.50 3.88 -2.40
CA ASN A 528 30.65 4.14 -1.23
C ASN A 528 30.03 5.54 -1.25
#